data_AF-A0A8T3YDK3-F1
#
_entry.id   AF-A0A8T3YDK3-F1
#
_cell.length_a   1.000
_cell.length_b   1.000
_cell.length_c   1.000
_cell.angle_alpha   90.00
_cell.angle_beta   90.00
_cell.angle_gamma   90.00
#
_symmetry.space_group_name_H-M   'P 1'
#
loop_
_entity.id
_entity.type
_entity.pdbx_description
1 polymer ?
#
loop_
_entity_poly.entity_id
_entity_poly.type
_entity_poly.pdbx_seq_one_letter_code
_entity_poly.pdbx_strand_id
1 'polypeptide(L)'
;DLQGVADKIHTFYLKTSDFDRPLKVDFLGRGNAKAIASMLLSVSGHHPGYGFPAPLIEADNVACLQENEMSHFHSQIVRLVGNIPSVMTLRREQRPF
;
A
#
# COMPACT_ATOMS: atom_id res chain seq x y z
N ASP A 1 -13.29 20.56 -1.58
CA ASP A 1 -14.73 20.33 -1.62
C ASP A 1 -15.00 18.91 -2.11
N LEU A 2 -15.15 17.95 -1.19
CA LEU A 2 -15.24 16.51 -1.50
C LEU A 2 -16.68 16.05 -1.79
N GLN A 3 -17.68 16.91 -1.52
CA GLN A 3 -19.10 16.56 -1.67
C GLN A 3 -19.52 16.35 -3.14
N GLY A 4 -18.99 17.13 -4.09
CA GLY A 4 -19.32 16.98 -5.52
C GLY A 4 -18.71 15.75 -6.21
N VAL A 5 -17.89 14.97 -5.49
CA VAL A 5 -17.19 13.79 -5.99
C VAL A 5 -17.83 12.49 -5.47
N ALA A 6 -18.42 12.51 -4.28
CA ALA A 6 -18.99 11.33 -3.64
C ALA A 6 -20.00 10.59 -4.55
N ASP A 7 -20.90 11.32 -5.21
CA ASP A 7 -21.93 10.75 -6.09
C ASP A 7 -21.37 10.18 -7.41
N LYS A 8 -20.08 10.38 -7.68
CA LYS A 8 -19.38 9.91 -8.90
C LYS A 8 -18.44 8.74 -8.62
N ILE A 9 -18.38 8.28 -7.37
CA ILE A 9 -17.61 7.10 -6.97
C ILE A 9 -18.51 5.89 -7.15
N HIS A 10 -18.04 4.96 -7.96
CA HIS A 10 -18.66 3.67 -8.16
C HIS A 10 -17.82 2.60 -7.46
N THR A 11 -18.49 1.66 -6.81
CA THR A 11 -17.84 0.59 -6.04
C THR A 11 -18.35 -0.77 -6.52
N PHE A 12 -17.44 -1.73 -6.65
CA PHE A 12 -17.79 -3.13 -6.79
C PHE A 12 -16.78 -4.03 -6.08
N TYR A 13 -17.17 -5.28 -5.85
CA TYR A 13 -16.29 -6.30 -5.29
C TYR A 13 -15.90 -7.27 -6.40
N LEU A 14 -14.61 -7.61 -6.45
CA LEU A 14 -14.05 -8.55 -7.43
C LEU A 14 -13.37 -9.71 -6.72
N LYS A 15 -13.86 -10.93 -6.95
CA LYS A 15 -13.20 -12.15 -6.51
C LYS A 15 -12.20 -12.57 -7.59
N THR A 16 -10.93 -12.40 -7.31
CA THR A 16 -9.80 -12.61 -8.23
C THR A 16 -9.15 -13.99 -8.09
N SER A 17 -9.37 -14.66 -6.95
CA SER A 17 -8.75 -15.93 -6.60
C SER A 17 -9.67 -16.74 -5.69
N ASP A 18 -9.68 -18.05 -5.85
CA ASP A 18 -10.65 -18.95 -5.19
C ASP A 18 -10.51 -18.94 -3.67
N PHE A 19 -9.27 -18.95 -3.17
CA PHE A 19 -8.96 -19.08 -1.75
C PHE A 19 -8.59 -17.75 -1.07
N ASP A 20 -8.78 -16.61 -1.74
CA ASP A 20 -8.44 -15.28 -1.21
C ASP A 20 -9.68 -14.42 -0.91
N ARG A 21 -9.53 -13.26 -0.27
CA ARG A 21 -10.62 -12.32 -0.02
C ARG A 21 -10.94 -11.53 -1.30
N PRO A 22 -12.21 -11.12 -1.51
CA PRO A 22 -12.55 -10.27 -2.64
C PRO A 22 -11.93 -8.87 -2.48
N LEU A 23 -11.50 -8.29 -3.61
CA LEU A 23 -11.00 -6.92 -3.67
C LEU A 23 -12.17 -5.95 -3.74
N LYS A 24 -12.11 -4.88 -2.93
CA LYS A 24 -12.98 -3.72 -3.10
C LYS A 24 -12.36 -2.78 -4.13
N VAL A 25 -13.10 -2.48 -5.19
CA VAL A 25 -12.65 -1.58 -6.25
C VAL A 25 -13.54 -0.36 -6.24
N ASP A 26 -12.95 0.78 -5.92
CA ASP A 26 -13.57 2.09 -6.02
C ASP A 26 -12.99 2.82 -7.23
N PHE A 27 -13.85 3.37 -8.09
CA PHE A 27 -13.42 4.11 -9.27
C PHE A 27 -14.30 5.33 -9.52
N LEU A 28 -13.72 6.32 -10.19
CA LEU A 28 -14.37 7.59 -10.46
C LEU A 28 -14.70 7.74 -11.95
N GLY A 29 -15.92 8.19 -12.26
CA GLY A 29 -16.36 8.52 -13.62
C GLY A 29 -17.19 7.44 -14.30
N ARG A 30 -17.57 7.65 -15.57
CA ARG A 30 -18.47 6.77 -16.36
C ARG A 30 -17.81 5.46 -16.82
N GLY A 31 -16.79 4.99 -16.11
CA GLY A 31 -16.06 3.78 -16.45
C GLY A 31 -16.97 2.56 -16.47
N ASN A 32 -16.76 1.65 -17.43
CA ASN A 32 -17.48 0.39 -17.47
C ASN A 32 -16.85 -0.56 -16.44
N ALA A 33 -17.56 -0.82 -15.34
CA ALA A 33 -17.10 -1.73 -14.27
C ALA A 33 -16.65 -3.10 -14.80
N LYS A 34 -17.27 -3.60 -15.88
CA LYS A 34 -16.88 -4.87 -16.52
C LYS A 34 -15.50 -4.80 -17.18
N ALA A 35 -15.16 -3.68 -17.81
CA ALA A 35 -13.86 -3.49 -18.43
C ALA A 35 -12.76 -3.39 -17.36
N ILE A 36 -13.03 -2.65 -16.27
CA ILE A 36 -12.13 -2.54 -15.12
C ILE A 36 -11.93 -3.93 -14.48
N ALA A 37 -13.01 -4.66 -14.22
CA ALA A 37 -12.95 -6.01 -13.67
C ALA A 37 -12.14 -6.97 -14.56
N SER A 38 -12.35 -6.93 -15.88
CA SER A 38 -11.59 -7.75 -16.84
C SER A 38 -10.09 -7.45 -16.79
N MET A 39 -9.71 -6.17 -16.73
CA MET A 39 -8.32 -5.75 -16.64
C MET A 39 -7.70 -6.19 -15.31
N LEU A 40 -8.39 -5.95 -14.19
CA LEU A 40 -7.93 -6.37 -12.87
C LEU A 40 -7.76 -7.89 -12.80
N LEU A 41 -8.70 -8.66 -13.34
CA LEU A 41 -8.61 -10.12 -13.35
C LEU A 41 -7.38 -10.59 -14.15
N SER A 42 -7.09 -9.97 -15.30
CA SER A 42 -5.90 -10.32 -16.11
C SER A 42 -4.57 -10.09 -15.41
N VAL A 43 -4.49 -9.16 -14.45
CA VAL A 43 -3.25 -8.87 -13.72
C VAL A 43 -3.20 -9.50 -12.32
N SER A 44 -4.32 -10.04 -11.83
CA SER A 44 -4.44 -10.56 -10.46
C SER A 44 -4.64 -12.08 -10.37
N GLY A 45 -5.06 -12.75 -11.45
CA GLY A 45 -5.47 -14.16 -11.44
C GLY A 45 -4.34 -15.20 -11.57
N HIS A 46 -3.09 -14.83 -11.32
CA HIS A 46 -1.94 -15.71 -11.57
C HIS A 46 -1.72 -16.78 -10.49
N HIS A 47 -2.30 -16.62 -9.29
CA HIS A 47 -2.12 -17.55 -8.18
C HIS A 47 -3.46 -17.89 -7.47
N PRO A 48 -3.76 -19.16 -7.18
CA PRO A 48 -5.04 -19.59 -6.60
C PRO A 48 -5.22 -19.22 -5.11
N GLY A 49 -4.14 -18.83 -4.43
CA GLY A 49 -4.16 -18.41 -3.02
C GLY A 49 -3.94 -16.92 -2.78
N TYR A 50 -3.62 -16.13 -3.82
CA TYR A 50 -3.36 -14.70 -3.66
C TYR A 50 -3.73 -13.95 -4.93
N GLY A 51 -4.84 -13.23 -4.88
CA GLY A 51 -5.47 -12.60 -6.03
C GLY A 51 -5.31 -11.09 -6.03
N PHE A 52 -4.08 -10.58 -5.93
CA PHE A 52 -3.82 -9.14 -5.92
C PHE A 52 -3.14 -8.68 -7.23
N PRO A 53 -3.40 -7.45 -7.73
CA PRO A 53 -2.77 -6.96 -8.95
C PRO A 53 -1.24 -6.93 -8.83
N ALA A 54 -0.54 -7.63 -9.72
CA ALA A 54 0.92 -7.71 -9.70
C ALA A 54 1.64 -6.33 -9.63
N PRO A 55 1.21 -5.29 -10.38
CA PRO A 55 1.83 -3.97 -10.28
C PRO A 55 1.72 -3.34 -8.88
N LEU A 56 0.65 -3.63 -8.13
CA LEU A 56 0.50 -3.11 -6.77
C LEU A 56 1.36 -3.88 -5.77
N ILE A 57 1.51 -5.20 -5.96
CA ILE A 57 2.43 -6.01 -5.15
C ILE A 57 3.86 -5.49 -5.29
N GLU A 58 4.28 -5.23 -6.53
CA GLU A 58 5.62 -4.71 -6.80
C GLU A 58 5.81 -3.31 -6.23
N ALA A 59 4.83 -2.41 -6.42
CA ALA A 59 4.88 -1.07 -5.86
C ALA A 59 4.97 -1.08 -4.33
N ASP A 60 4.24 -1.97 -3.65
CA ASP A 60 4.29 -2.14 -2.20
C ASP A 60 5.67 -2.62 -1.75
N ASN A 61 6.22 -3.64 -2.42
CA ASN A 61 7.57 -4.15 -2.11
C ASN A 61 8.66 -3.10 -2.30
N VAL A 62 8.53 -2.24 -3.31
CA VAL A 62 9.49 -1.15 -3.57
C VAL A 62 9.33 0.01 -2.59
N ALA A 63 8.10 0.32 -2.17
CA ALA A 63 7.82 1.40 -1.23
C ALA A 63 8.10 1.00 0.22
N CYS A 64 8.12 -0.30 0.53
CA CYS A 64 8.37 -0.82 1.86
C CYS A 64 9.82 -0.58 2.28
N LEU A 65 10.01 0.38 3.20
CA LEU A 65 11.31 0.63 3.81
C LEU A 65 11.63 -0.47 4.82
N GLN A 66 12.76 -1.13 4.61
CA GLN A 66 13.25 -2.12 5.53
C GLN A 66 13.74 -1.46 6.82
N GLU A 67 13.69 -2.19 7.94
CA GLU A 67 14.05 -1.66 9.26
C GLU A 67 15.53 -1.21 9.33
N ASN A 68 16.40 -1.90 8.61
CA ASN A 68 17.80 -1.51 8.45
C ASN A 68 17.95 -0.19 7.66
N GLU A 69 17.16 0.01 6.60
CA GLU A 69 17.16 1.25 5.81
C GLU A 69 16.65 2.41 6.65
N MET A 70 15.58 2.21 7.41
CA MET A 70 15.06 3.20 8.37
C MET A 70 16.12 3.61 9.39
N SER A 71 16.85 2.64 9.94
CA SER A 71 17.96 2.89 10.87
C SER A 71 19.09 3.68 10.21
N HIS A 72 19.42 3.37 8.95
CA HIS A 72 20.38 4.15 8.18
C HIS A 72 19.91 5.59 7.95
N PHE A 73 18.67 5.80 7.51
CA PHE A 73 18.12 7.15 7.32
C PHE A 73 18.13 7.95 8.62
N HIS A 74 17.73 7.34 9.73
CA HIS A 74 17.80 7.95 11.06
C HIS A 74 19.23 8.40 11.39
N SER A 75 20.23 7.52 11.20
CA SER A 75 21.64 7.85 11.45
C SER A 75 22.14 9.02 10.58
N GLN A 76 21.70 9.12 9.32
CA GLN A 76 22.05 10.22 8.43
C GLN A 76 21.45 11.54 8.91
N ILE A 77 20.19 11.53 9.35
CA ILE A 77 19.52 12.72 9.90
C ILE A 77 20.25 13.20 11.16
N VAL A 78 20.54 12.30 12.10
CA VAL A 78 21.28 12.63 13.34
C VAL A 78 22.67 13.18 13.01
N ARG A 79 23.35 12.63 12.00
CA ARG A 79 24.67 13.13 11.58
C ARG A 79 24.61 14.55 11.03
N LEU A 80 23.57 14.90 10.28
CA LEU A 80 23.44 16.21 9.64
C LEU A 80 22.89 17.29 10.57
N VAL A 81 21.93 16.93 11.43
CA VAL A 81 21.21 17.88 12.30
C VAL A 81 21.81 17.94 13.71
N GLY A 82 22.61 16.95 14.09
CA GLY A 82 23.11 16.78 15.45
C GLY A 82 22.09 16.09 16.35
N ASN A 83 22.51 15.83 17.59
CA ASN A 83 21.70 15.10 18.57
C ASN A 83 20.69 16.03 19.27
N ILE A 84 19.61 16.38 18.57
CA ILE A 84 18.51 17.18 19.11
C ILE A 84 17.40 16.29 19.71
N PRO A 85 16.62 16.78 20.68
CA PRO A 85 15.59 15.97 21.34
C PRO A 85 14.58 15.31 20.38
N SER A 86 14.30 15.93 19.23
CA SER A 86 13.34 15.41 18.24
C SER A 86 13.84 14.22 17.42
N VAL A 87 15.14 13.92 17.42
CA VAL A 87 15.74 12.79 16.69
C VAL A 87 16.23 11.69 17.62
N MET A 88 16.05 11.84 18.94
CA MET A 88 16.41 10.81 19.91
C MET A 88 15.47 9.61 19.79
N THR A 89 16.04 8.40 19.84
CA THR A 89 15.24 7.18 19.89
C THR A 89 14.52 7.05 21.24
N LEU A 90 13.41 6.32 21.24
CA LEU A 90 12.61 6.19 22.45
C LEU A 90 13.37 5.32 23.46
N ARG A 91 13.33 5.68 24.74
CA ARG A 91 14.02 4.94 25.81
C ARG A 91 13.68 3.43 25.82
N ARG A 92 12.48 3.05 25.38
CA ARG A 92 12.04 1.65 25.29
C ARG A 92 12.80 0.83 24.23
N GLU A 93 13.32 1.49 23.20
CA GLU A 93 14.10 0.87 22.11
C GLU A 93 15.57 0.69 22.49
N GLN A 94 16.00 1.28 23.61
CA GLN A 94 17.37 1.20 24.12
C GLN A 94 17.50 0.27 25.34
N ARG A 95 16.57 -0.67 25.52
CA ARG A 95 16.65 -1.60 26.65
C ARG A 95 17.85 -2.54 26.44
N PRO A 96 18.72 -2.72 27.45
CA PRO A 96 19.90 -3.56 27.33
C PRO A 96 19.60 -5.07 27.27
N PHE A 97 18.33 -5.46 27.41
CA PHE A 97 17.80 -6.82 27.35
C PHE A 97 16.28 -6.78 27.07
#